data_AF-A0A2V8VMN2-F1
#
_entry.id   AF-A0A2V8VMN2-F1
#
_cell.length_a   1.000
_cell.length_b   1.000
_cell.length_c   1.000
_cell.angle_alpha   90.00
_cell.angle_beta   90.00
_cell.angle_gamma   90.00
#
_symmetry.space_group_name_H-M   'P 1'
#
loop_
_entity.id
_entity.type
_entity.pdbx_description
1 polymer ?
#
loop_
_entity_poly.entity_id
_entity_poly.type
_entity_poly.pdbx_seq_one_letter_code
_entity_poly.pdbx_strand_id
1 'polypeptide(L)'
;MSIPAQDFRQPAPWKSVALYVGFALYSVGFFLPAVDQWKGWDCAWLALEYWHADKVSPLVLFGGLINPLGVVYLLLALLNVASKICAVLATAMLVCIPLTWFALDRMDAKVHVGHYFWIAGILLMLSPVIGDIPRLPAAKWLGVVGLIVITWLGIPRAISLTMHPATARDDFFYVVAWNFREPAICQKIDPSAIGRDDQREDHELTYMRSDCYRNIAAMLNAPALCENVRSAGMDRLWGSQVTKWNCRRQHYTWGTAWPADGQNFVKMMQAVGYGEKHLAEVVDNPNYKTYPTTDVYWNYFSYLANEDKTAARNDFLAHVTALN
;
A
#
# COMPACT_ATOMS: atom_id res chain seq x y z
N MET A 1 -58.40 -6.60 42.65
CA MET A 1 -58.14 -5.96 41.35
C MET A 1 -56.71 -6.29 40.96
N SER A 2 -56.52 -7.24 40.05
CA SER A 2 -55.23 -7.52 39.43
C SER A 2 -55.02 -6.57 38.26
N ILE A 3 -53.94 -5.80 38.29
CA ILE A 3 -53.52 -4.98 37.14
C ILE A 3 -53.10 -5.99 36.05
N PRO A 4 -53.70 -5.98 34.85
CA PRO A 4 -53.26 -6.85 33.77
C PRO A 4 -51.80 -6.53 33.48
N ALA A 5 -50.94 -7.55 33.52
CA ALA A 5 -49.56 -7.44 33.09
C ALA A 5 -49.57 -6.99 31.64
N GLN A 6 -49.30 -5.70 31.40
CA GLN A 6 -49.03 -5.21 30.05
C GLN A 6 -47.80 -5.97 29.54
N ASP A 7 -48.02 -6.79 28.52
CA ASP A 7 -46.95 -7.47 27.81
C ASP A 7 -46.19 -6.41 26.98
N PHE A 8 -45.22 -5.75 27.62
CA PHE A 8 -44.35 -4.73 27.03
C PHE A 8 -43.42 -5.27 25.92
N ARG A 9 -43.66 -6.48 25.40
CA ARG A 9 -42.81 -7.13 24.40
C ARG A 9 -43.16 -6.83 22.95
N GLN A 10 -44.17 -6.02 22.64
CA GLN A 10 -44.35 -5.61 21.24
C GLN A 10 -43.27 -4.57 20.88
N PRO A 11 -42.31 -4.92 20.01
CA PRO A 11 -41.32 -3.95 19.57
C PRO A 11 -42.03 -2.80 18.85
N ALA A 12 -41.55 -1.57 19.08
CA ALA A 12 -42.10 -0.41 18.40
C ALA A 12 -42.06 -0.66 16.88
N PRO A 13 -43.16 -0.42 16.14
CA PRO A 13 -43.32 -0.84 14.74
C PRO A 13 -42.20 -0.32 13.80
N TRP A 14 -41.60 0.82 14.14
CA TRP A 14 -40.48 1.38 13.38
C TRP A 14 -39.21 0.51 13.41
N LYS A 15 -38.96 -0.26 14.48
CA LYS A 15 -37.78 -1.14 14.60
C LYS A 15 -37.82 -2.25 13.54
N SER A 16 -39.01 -2.79 13.30
CA SER A 16 -39.24 -3.80 12.27
C SER A 16 -39.09 -3.19 10.87
N VAL A 17 -39.63 -2.00 10.63
CA VAL A 17 -39.50 -1.32 9.32
C VAL A 17 -38.02 -1.08 8.97
N ALA A 18 -37.24 -0.53 9.89
CA ALA A 18 -35.81 -0.27 9.66
C ALA A 18 -35.02 -1.55 9.36
N LEU A 19 -35.30 -2.63 10.09
CA LEU A 19 -34.68 -3.94 9.86
C LEU A 19 -34.99 -4.48 8.46
N TYR A 20 -36.26 -4.48 8.03
CA TYR A 20 -36.66 -5.02 6.73
C TYR A 20 -36.18 -4.16 5.56
N VAL A 21 -36.26 -2.83 5.66
CA VAL A 21 -35.73 -1.92 4.64
C VAL A 21 -34.21 -2.06 4.56
N GLY A 22 -33.53 -2.13 5.70
CA GLY A 22 -32.08 -2.36 5.76
C GLY A 22 -31.69 -3.69 5.11
N PHE A 23 -32.41 -4.77 5.40
CA PHE A 23 -32.17 -6.08 4.79
C PHE A 23 -32.40 -6.07 3.27
N ALA A 24 -33.44 -5.39 2.79
CA ALA A 24 -33.70 -5.25 1.36
C ALA A 24 -32.56 -4.50 0.66
N LEU A 25 -32.10 -3.36 1.20
CA LEU A 25 -30.97 -2.61 0.65
C LEU A 25 -29.66 -3.40 0.70
N TYR A 26 -29.39 -4.06 1.82
CA TYR A 26 -28.25 -4.95 1.99
C TYR A 26 -28.24 -6.02 0.90
N SER A 27 -29.36 -6.70 0.67
CA SER A 27 -29.52 -7.75 -0.33
C SER A 27 -29.35 -7.21 -1.75
N VAL A 28 -29.92 -6.05 -2.07
CA VAL A 28 -29.75 -5.40 -3.39
C VAL A 28 -28.29 -5.07 -3.65
N GLY A 29 -27.54 -4.64 -2.63
CA GLY A 29 -26.10 -4.36 -2.73
C GLY A 29 -25.27 -5.52 -3.30
N PHE A 30 -25.67 -6.77 -3.06
CA PHE A 30 -24.97 -7.96 -3.58
C PHE A 30 -25.06 -8.12 -5.10
N PHE A 31 -26.13 -7.62 -5.71
CA PHE A 31 -26.39 -7.77 -7.15
C PHE A 31 -25.91 -6.57 -7.97
N LEU A 32 -25.56 -5.47 -7.30
CA LEU A 32 -25.06 -4.25 -7.93
C LEU A 32 -23.53 -4.24 -8.03
N PRO A 33 -22.96 -3.50 -8.99
CA PRO A 33 -21.52 -3.21 -9.00
C PRO A 33 -21.13 -2.52 -7.69
N ALA A 34 -20.16 -3.09 -6.99
CA ALA A 34 -19.75 -2.64 -5.66
C ALA A 34 -18.33 -2.09 -5.64
N VAL A 35 -17.37 -2.83 -6.20
CA VAL A 35 -15.95 -2.44 -6.22
C VAL A 35 -15.38 -2.75 -7.59
N ASP A 36 -14.85 -1.74 -8.27
CA ASP A 36 -14.43 -1.80 -9.66
C ASP A 36 -15.53 -2.46 -10.54
N GLN A 37 -15.16 -3.49 -11.29
CA GLN A 37 -16.07 -4.26 -12.14
C GLN A 37 -16.84 -5.36 -11.40
N TRP A 38 -16.59 -5.57 -10.11
CA TRP A 38 -17.13 -6.69 -9.34
C TRP A 38 -18.47 -6.36 -8.69
N LYS A 39 -19.38 -7.34 -8.70
CA LYS A 39 -20.65 -7.23 -7.96
C LYS A 39 -20.43 -7.48 -6.48
N GLY A 40 -21.33 -6.99 -5.64
CA GLY A 40 -21.21 -7.14 -4.18
C GLY A 40 -21.04 -8.60 -3.71
N TRP A 41 -21.70 -9.56 -4.37
CA TRP A 41 -21.51 -10.99 -4.07
C TRP A 41 -20.10 -11.49 -4.37
N ASP A 42 -19.56 -11.13 -5.53
CA ASP A 42 -18.19 -11.51 -5.90
C ASP A 42 -17.20 -10.87 -4.93
N CYS A 43 -17.39 -9.59 -4.58
CA CYS A 43 -16.57 -8.90 -3.57
C CYS A 43 -16.60 -9.62 -2.20
N ALA A 44 -17.78 -10.01 -1.73
CA ALA A 44 -17.94 -10.69 -0.44
C ALA A 44 -17.23 -12.05 -0.41
N TRP A 45 -17.33 -12.82 -1.49
CA TRP A 45 -16.66 -14.11 -1.63
C TRP A 45 -15.13 -13.94 -1.73
N LEU A 46 -14.66 -13.08 -2.64
CA LEU A 46 -13.24 -12.81 -2.84
C LEU A 46 -12.57 -12.27 -1.56
N ALA A 47 -13.28 -11.44 -0.80
CA ALA A 47 -12.79 -10.92 0.48
C ALA A 47 -12.57 -12.01 1.54
N LEU A 48 -13.34 -13.11 1.50
CA LEU A 48 -13.16 -14.24 2.41
C LEU A 48 -12.10 -15.23 1.92
N GLU A 49 -11.98 -15.41 0.60
CA GLU A 49 -11.07 -16.40 0.02
C GLU A 49 -9.65 -15.85 -0.18
N TYR A 50 -9.50 -14.63 -0.71
CA TYR A 50 -8.22 -14.11 -1.23
C TYR A 50 -7.62 -12.97 -0.41
N TRP A 51 -8.06 -12.76 0.83
CA TRP A 51 -7.50 -11.71 1.71
C TRP A 51 -6.00 -11.87 2.00
N HIS A 52 -5.43 -13.05 1.77
CA HIS A 52 -4.02 -13.34 1.98
C HIS A 52 -3.18 -13.29 0.70
N ALA A 53 -3.74 -12.84 -0.42
CA ALA A 53 -3.02 -12.71 -1.69
C ALA A 53 -2.06 -11.50 -1.68
N ASP A 54 -0.93 -11.62 -2.38
CA ASP A 54 0.21 -10.67 -2.32
C ASP A 54 -0.15 -9.21 -2.69
N LYS A 55 -1.23 -9.00 -3.45
CA LYS A 55 -1.72 -7.69 -3.91
C LYS A 55 -3.03 -7.24 -3.24
N VAL A 56 -3.54 -8.02 -2.28
CA VAL A 56 -4.81 -7.76 -1.62
C VAL A 56 -4.53 -7.35 -0.17
N SER A 57 -5.12 -6.24 0.26
CA SER A 57 -4.98 -5.80 1.65
C SER A 57 -5.59 -6.87 2.57
N PRO A 58 -4.87 -7.41 3.57
CA PRO A 58 -5.42 -8.41 4.51
C PRO A 58 -6.67 -7.93 5.26
N LEU A 59 -6.86 -6.62 5.31
CA LEU A 59 -8.02 -5.99 5.94
C LEU A 59 -9.31 -6.17 5.12
N VAL A 60 -9.23 -6.61 3.85
CA VAL A 60 -10.40 -6.96 3.05
C VAL A 60 -11.20 -8.09 3.71
N LEU A 61 -10.54 -8.95 4.50
CA LEU A 61 -11.19 -9.99 5.30
C LEU A 61 -12.32 -9.42 6.16
N PHE A 62 -12.18 -8.21 6.71
CA PHE A 62 -13.22 -7.57 7.50
C PHE A 62 -14.47 -7.24 6.67
N GLY A 63 -14.31 -6.88 5.39
CA GLY A 63 -15.42 -6.71 4.45
C GLY A 63 -16.13 -8.02 4.15
N GLY A 64 -15.37 -9.11 4.01
CA GLY A 64 -15.90 -10.47 3.87
C GLY A 64 -16.67 -10.93 5.11
N LEU A 65 -16.08 -10.75 6.30
CA LEU A 65 -16.62 -11.18 7.59
C LEU A 65 -17.91 -10.46 8.01
N ILE A 66 -18.12 -9.22 7.56
CA ILE A 66 -19.38 -8.51 7.83
C ILE A 66 -20.61 -9.31 7.37
N ASN A 67 -20.49 -10.05 6.27
CA ASN A 67 -21.64 -10.73 5.67
C ASN A 67 -22.18 -11.89 6.54
N PRO A 68 -21.37 -12.89 6.96
CA PRO A 68 -21.85 -13.91 7.89
C PRO A 68 -22.28 -13.31 9.23
N LEU A 69 -21.61 -12.25 9.73
CA LEU A 69 -22.04 -11.54 10.94
C LEU A 69 -23.43 -10.90 10.78
N GLY A 70 -23.69 -10.28 9.63
CA GLY A 70 -24.98 -9.68 9.28
C GLY A 70 -26.10 -10.70 9.18
N VAL A 71 -25.84 -11.88 8.60
CA VAL A 71 -26.82 -12.98 8.54
C VAL A 71 -27.16 -13.51 9.94
N VAL A 72 -26.15 -13.77 10.77
CA VAL A 72 -26.37 -14.22 12.16
C VAL A 72 -27.14 -13.16 12.95
N TYR A 73 -26.77 -11.88 12.81
CA TYR A 73 -27.47 -10.76 13.43
C TYR A 73 -28.95 -10.72 13.00
N LEU A 74 -29.22 -10.81 11.69
CA LEU A 74 -30.58 -10.77 11.16
C LEU A 74 -31.44 -11.92 11.71
N LEU A 75 -30.89 -13.14 11.76
CA LEU A 75 -31.61 -14.29 12.31
C LEU A 75 -31.96 -14.08 13.80
N LEU A 76 -30.99 -13.64 14.61
CA LEU A 76 -31.23 -13.37 16.03
C LEU A 76 -32.23 -12.22 16.24
N ALA A 77 -32.14 -11.17 15.42
CA ALA A 77 -33.06 -10.03 15.45
C ALA A 77 -34.49 -10.43 15.06
N LEU A 78 -34.67 -11.25 14.02
CA LEU A 78 -35.97 -11.75 13.58
C LEU A 78 -36.62 -12.69 14.59
N LEU A 79 -35.81 -13.54 15.25
CA LEU A 79 -36.29 -14.43 16.30
C LEU A 79 -36.48 -13.70 17.65
N ASN A 80 -36.05 -12.44 17.74
CA ASN A 80 -36.05 -11.63 18.96
C ASN A 80 -35.34 -12.32 20.14
N VAL A 81 -34.19 -12.96 19.87
CA VAL A 81 -33.42 -13.73 20.86
C VAL A 81 -32.06 -13.09 21.10
N ALA A 82 -31.55 -13.21 22.33
CA ALA A 82 -30.18 -12.87 22.69
C ALA A 82 -29.74 -11.44 22.31
N SER A 83 -30.50 -10.44 22.75
CA SER A 83 -30.22 -9.00 22.51
C SER A 83 -28.77 -8.58 22.80
N LYS A 84 -28.14 -9.16 23.83
CA LYS A 84 -26.72 -8.95 24.15
C LYS A 84 -25.79 -9.42 23.04
N ILE A 85 -26.07 -10.56 22.43
CA ILE A 85 -25.30 -11.09 21.29
C ILE A 85 -25.52 -10.19 20.07
N CYS A 86 -26.75 -9.75 19.80
CA CYS A 86 -27.02 -8.78 18.73
C CYS A 86 -26.22 -7.48 18.90
N ALA A 87 -26.09 -6.96 20.12
CA ALA A 87 -25.28 -5.77 20.41
C ALA A 87 -23.78 -6.00 20.16
N VAL A 88 -23.24 -7.18 20.51
CA VAL A 88 -21.85 -7.55 20.23
C VAL A 88 -21.62 -7.68 18.72
N LEU A 89 -22.53 -8.33 18.00
CA LEU A 89 -22.46 -8.46 16.53
C LEU A 89 -22.54 -7.11 15.84
N ALA A 90 -23.46 -6.24 16.27
CA ALA A 90 -23.58 -4.87 15.77
C ALA A 90 -22.26 -4.10 15.96
N THR A 91 -21.66 -4.22 17.14
CA THR A 91 -20.37 -3.60 17.45
C THR A 91 -19.25 -4.13 16.53
N ALA A 92 -19.18 -5.45 16.33
CA ALA A 92 -18.19 -6.05 15.45
C ALA A 92 -18.34 -5.56 14.00
N MET A 93 -19.57 -5.54 13.47
CA MET A 93 -19.85 -5.01 12.12
C MET A 93 -19.46 -3.53 11.99
N LEU A 94 -19.77 -2.70 12.99
CA LEU A 94 -19.39 -1.28 13.00
C LEU A 94 -17.87 -1.07 12.98
N VAL A 95 -17.09 -1.95 13.61
CA VAL A 95 -15.62 -1.93 13.53
C VAL A 95 -15.13 -2.41 12.16
N CYS A 96 -15.78 -3.39 11.56
CA CYS A 96 -15.39 -3.93 10.26
C CYS A 96 -15.61 -2.94 9.10
N ILE A 97 -16.63 -2.07 9.17
CA ILE A 97 -16.93 -1.09 8.12
C ILE A 97 -15.72 -0.18 7.81
N PRO A 98 -15.13 0.56 8.78
CA PRO A 98 -13.97 1.40 8.50
C PRO A 98 -12.73 0.60 8.07
N LEU A 99 -12.55 -0.62 8.60
CA LEU A 99 -11.46 -1.50 8.16
C LEU A 99 -11.63 -1.94 6.69
N THR A 100 -12.87 -2.12 6.24
CA THR A 100 -13.19 -2.42 4.84
C THR A 100 -12.86 -1.23 3.94
N TRP A 101 -13.26 -0.01 4.32
CA TRP A 101 -12.87 1.20 3.59
C TRP A 101 -11.36 1.37 3.50
N PHE A 102 -10.64 1.09 4.58
CA PHE A 102 -9.20 1.13 4.58
C PHE A 102 -8.58 0.07 3.67
N ALA A 103 -9.17 -1.12 3.58
CA ALA A 103 -8.74 -2.12 2.63
C ALA A 103 -8.92 -1.64 1.18
N LEU A 104 -10.07 -1.02 0.87
CA LEU A 104 -10.39 -0.51 -0.47
C LEU A 104 -9.47 0.64 -0.89
N ASP A 105 -9.24 1.61 0.00
CA ASP A 105 -8.30 2.73 -0.21
C ASP A 105 -6.88 2.23 -0.53
N ARG A 106 -6.41 1.21 0.20
CA ARG A 106 -5.10 0.60 -0.04
C ARG A 106 -4.97 -0.15 -1.35
N MET A 107 -6.07 -0.65 -1.88
CA MET A 107 -6.10 -1.37 -3.14
C MET A 107 -6.36 -0.42 -4.33
N ASP A 108 -6.46 0.90 -4.08
CA ASP A 108 -6.92 1.91 -5.05
C ASP A 108 -8.23 1.50 -5.74
N ALA A 109 -9.10 0.83 -4.99
CA ALA A 109 -10.28 0.20 -5.53
C ALA A 109 -11.42 1.22 -5.67
N LYS A 110 -12.06 1.28 -6.84
CA LYS A 110 -13.15 2.23 -7.09
C LYS A 110 -14.44 1.74 -6.50
N VAL A 111 -15.01 2.52 -5.58
CA VAL A 111 -16.25 2.18 -4.90
C VAL A 111 -17.46 2.62 -5.73
N HIS A 112 -18.39 1.69 -5.97
CA HIS A 112 -19.61 1.89 -6.75
C HIS A 112 -20.88 1.80 -5.89
N VAL A 113 -22.03 2.04 -6.52
CA VAL A 113 -23.35 2.15 -5.88
C VAL A 113 -23.71 0.95 -4.99
N GLY A 114 -23.34 -0.27 -5.38
CA GLY A 114 -23.64 -1.48 -4.62
C GLY A 114 -23.01 -1.48 -3.23
N HIS A 115 -21.78 -0.94 -3.08
CA HIS A 115 -21.11 -0.85 -1.79
C HIS A 115 -21.82 0.13 -0.85
N TYR A 116 -22.28 1.27 -1.37
CA TYR A 116 -23.05 2.24 -0.59
C TYR A 116 -24.40 1.67 -0.13
N PHE A 117 -25.10 0.93 -1.01
CA PHE A 117 -26.35 0.24 -0.66
C PHE A 117 -26.14 -0.82 0.42
N TRP A 118 -25.05 -1.58 0.32
CA TRP A 118 -24.65 -2.58 1.30
C TRP A 118 -24.40 -1.96 2.69
N ILE A 119 -23.60 -0.89 2.78
CA ILE A 119 -23.36 -0.18 4.04
C ILE A 119 -24.64 0.43 4.60
N ALA A 120 -25.41 1.14 3.78
CA ALA A 120 -26.67 1.74 4.21
C ALA A 120 -27.65 0.69 4.75
N GLY A 121 -27.72 -0.47 4.07
CA GLY A 121 -28.49 -1.62 4.50
C GLY A 121 -28.06 -2.13 5.87
N ILE A 122 -26.76 -2.32 6.09
CA ILE A 122 -26.21 -2.72 7.40
C ILE A 122 -26.58 -1.70 8.47
N LEU A 123 -26.28 -0.41 8.26
CA LEU A 123 -26.53 0.62 9.27
C LEU A 123 -28.02 0.71 9.65
N LEU A 124 -28.93 0.56 8.69
CA LEU A 124 -30.37 0.48 8.95
C LEU A 124 -30.76 -0.78 9.74
N MET A 125 -30.20 -1.95 9.39
CA MET A 125 -30.41 -3.19 10.16
C MET A 125 -29.93 -3.06 11.61
N LEU A 126 -28.83 -2.35 11.85
CA LEU A 126 -28.26 -2.16 13.19
C LEU A 126 -29.01 -1.12 14.03
N SER A 127 -29.67 -0.17 13.39
CA SER A 127 -30.34 0.96 14.06
C SER A 127 -31.23 0.61 15.26
N PRO A 128 -32.00 -0.50 15.29
CA PRO A 128 -32.85 -0.85 16.43
C PRO A 128 -32.09 -1.22 17.71
N VAL A 129 -30.81 -1.59 17.58
CA VAL A 129 -29.93 -2.10 18.65
C VAL A 129 -28.87 -1.08 19.06
N ILE A 130 -28.64 -0.02 18.26
CA ILE A 130 -27.64 1.03 18.58
C ILE A 130 -27.87 1.63 19.99
N GLY A 131 -29.12 1.79 20.40
CA GLY A 131 -29.45 2.29 21.76
C GLY A 131 -29.15 1.29 22.89
N ASP A 132 -29.06 0.00 22.58
CA ASP A 132 -28.82 -1.11 23.51
C ASP A 132 -27.36 -1.58 23.50
N ILE A 133 -26.53 -1.11 22.55
CA ILE A 133 -25.08 -1.26 22.64
C ILE A 133 -24.69 -0.69 24.00
N PRO A 134 -24.09 -1.52 24.90
CA PRO A 134 -23.82 -1.09 26.26
C PRO A 134 -23.16 0.27 26.18
N ARG A 135 -23.70 1.23 26.93
CA ARG A 135 -23.16 2.58 27.09
C ARG A 135 -21.76 2.47 27.70
N LEU A 136 -20.81 1.95 26.93
CA LEU A 136 -19.42 2.27 27.06
C LEU A 136 -19.43 3.79 26.99
N PRO A 137 -19.04 4.49 28.07
CA PRO A 137 -19.18 5.94 28.15
C PRO A 137 -18.63 6.51 26.85
N ALA A 138 -19.39 7.36 26.16
CA ALA A 138 -19.10 7.79 24.78
C ALA A 138 -17.63 8.23 24.57
N ALA A 139 -16.99 8.73 25.63
CA ALA A 139 -15.57 9.00 25.73
C ALA A 139 -14.65 7.83 25.34
N LYS A 140 -14.98 6.57 25.67
CA LYS A 140 -14.20 5.38 25.28
C LYS A 140 -14.29 5.09 23.79
N TRP A 141 -15.48 5.24 23.19
CA TRP A 141 -15.65 5.08 21.75
C TRP A 141 -14.99 6.21 20.96
N LEU A 142 -15.11 7.45 21.43
CA LEU A 142 -14.35 8.58 20.88
C LEU A 142 -12.84 8.38 21.02
N GLY A 143 -12.39 7.77 22.12
CA GLY A 143 -10.99 7.39 22.30
C GLY A 143 -10.53 6.33 21.29
N VAL A 144 -11.33 5.29 21.05
CA VAL A 144 -11.01 4.24 20.06
C VAL A 144 -11.05 4.78 18.64
N VAL A 145 -12.12 5.50 18.27
CA VAL A 145 -12.24 6.14 16.95
C VAL A 145 -11.15 7.18 16.76
N GLY A 146 -10.87 8.00 17.77
CA GLY A 146 -9.78 8.97 17.76
C GLY A 146 -8.43 8.29 17.59
N LEU A 147 -8.17 7.19 18.29
CA LEU A 147 -6.95 6.40 18.14
C LEU A 147 -6.85 5.83 16.72
N ILE A 148 -7.93 5.27 16.17
CA ILE A 148 -7.99 4.76 14.80
C ILE A 148 -7.72 5.88 13.80
N VAL A 149 -8.35 7.05 13.94
CA VAL A 149 -8.15 8.20 13.04
C VAL A 149 -6.73 8.77 13.16
N ILE A 150 -6.19 8.89 14.38
CA ILE A 150 -4.81 9.35 14.61
C ILE A 150 -3.81 8.35 14.05
N THR A 151 -4.03 7.05 14.22
CA THR A 151 -3.17 6.03 13.61
C THR A 151 -3.34 5.99 12.09
N TRP A 152 -4.55 6.24 11.58
CA TRP A 152 -4.90 6.24 10.15
C TRP A 152 -4.32 7.44 9.38
N LEU A 153 -4.47 8.66 9.89
CA LEU A 153 -4.00 9.88 9.23
C LEU A 153 -2.62 10.29 9.71
N GLY A 154 -2.34 10.09 11.00
CA GLY A 154 -1.12 10.56 11.64
C GLY A 154 0.10 9.74 11.23
N ILE A 155 0.00 8.41 11.11
CA ILE A 155 1.17 7.58 10.82
C ILE A 155 1.64 7.73 9.36
N PRO A 156 0.78 7.63 8.33
CA PRO A 156 1.22 7.87 6.95
C PRO A 156 1.76 9.28 6.76
N ARG A 157 1.13 10.29 7.39
CA ARG A 157 1.62 11.67 7.32
C ARG A 157 2.94 11.85 8.07
N ALA A 158 3.10 11.24 9.24
CA ALA A 158 4.36 11.24 9.97
C ALA A 158 5.48 10.56 9.18
N ILE A 159 5.20 9.42 8.52
CA ILE A 159 6.18 8.75 7.65
C ILE A 159 6.51 9.63 6.45
N SER A 160 5.51 10.20 5.77
CA SER A 160 5.71 11.11 4.65
C SER A 160 6.53 12.35 5.02
N LEU A 161 6.37 12.89 6.24
CA LEU A 161 7.20 13.98 6.75
C LEU A 161 8.66 13.58 7.00
N THR A 162 8.95 12.28 7.17
CA THR A 162 10.34 11.78 7.24
C THR A 162 10.95 11.51 5.87
N MET A 163 10.18 11.63 4.79
CA MET A 163 10.65 11.38 3.43
C MET A 163 10.89 12.68 2.68
N HIS A 164 11.82 12.66 1.73
CA HIS A 164 12.04 13.78 0.82
C HIS A 164 12.12 13.30 -0.64
N PRO A 165 11.84 14.16 -1.62
CA PRO A 165 12.07 13.84 -3.03
C PRO A 165 13.52 13.42 -3.24
N ALA A 166 13.74 12.44 -4.13
CA ALA A 166 15.09 12.03 -4.49
C ALA A 166 15.87 13.20 -5.11
N THR A 167 17.14 13.32 -4.74
CA THR A 167 18.04 14.31 -5.33
C THR A 167 18.75 13.72 -6.56
N ALA A 168 19.35 14.56 -7.40
CA ALA A 168 20.16 14.10 -8.52
C ALA A 168 21.33 13.19 -8.08
N ARG A 169 21.83 13.37 -6.85
CA ARG A 169 22.83 12.48 -6.23
C ARG A 169 22.24 11.09 -5.93
N ASP A 170 21.03 11.03 -5.40
CA ASP A 170 20.35 9.76 -5.10
C ASP A 170 20.05 8.98 -6.39
N ASP A 171 19.55 9.68 -7.41
CA ASP A 171 19.32 9.11 -8.74
C ASP A 171 20.60 8.58 -9.38
N PHE A 172 21.72 9.30 -9.25
CA PHE A 172 23.02 8.83 -9.74
C PHE A 172 23.37 7.47 -9.16
N PHE A 173 23.39 7.36 -7.82
CA PHE A 173 23.77 6.11 -7.15
C PHE A 173 22.78 4.99 -7.44
N TYR A 174 21.49 5.28 -7.56
CA TYR A 174 20.48 4.32 -7.96
C TYR A 174 20.75 3.75 -9.36
N VAL A 175 21.00 4.63 -10.34
CA VAL A 175 21.30 4.25 -11.73
C VAL A 175 22.59 3.42 -11.81
N VAL A 176 23.65 3.84 -11.11
CA VAL A 176 24.92 3.10 -11.08
C VAL A 176 24.73 1.73 -10.43
N ALA A 177 24.13 1.66 -9.24
CA ALA A 177 23.96 0.41 -8.51
C ALA A 177 23.16 -0.62 -9.31
N TRP A 178 22.05 -0.20 -9.95
CA TRP A 178 21.23 -1.09 -10.77
C TRP A 178 22.01 -1.60 -11.97
N ASN A 179 22.56 -0.71 -12.80
CA ASN A 179 23.20 -1.09 -14.07
C ASN A 179 24.48 -1.92 -13.86
N PHE A 180 25.27 -1.62 -12.83
CA PHE A 180 26.50 -2.36 -12.53
C PHE A 180 26.28 -3.56 -11.61
N ARG A 181 25.06 -3.73 -11.09
CA ARG A 181 24.66 -4.76 -10.11
C ARG A 181 25.51 -4.75 -8.84
N GLU A 182 25.81 -3.55 -8.34
CA GLU A 182 26.70 -3.34 -7.18
C GLU A 182 25.89 -2.91 -5.94
N PRO A 183 25.53 -3.85 -5.04
CA PRO A 183 24.66 -3.57 -3.90
C PRO A 183 25.29 -2.63 -2.86
N ALA A 184 26.62 -2.52 -2.81
CA ALA A 184 27.29 -1.59 -1.90
C ALA A 184 26.92 -0.13 -2.21
N ILE A 185 26.68 0.20 -3.49
CA ILE A 185 26.34 1.56 -3.92
C ILE A 185 24.94 1.97 -3.44
N CYS A 186 24.00 1.02 -3.26
CA CYS A 186 22.68 1.34 -2.70
C CYS A 186 22.77 2.03 -1.31
N GLN A 187 23.83 1.78 -0.53
CA GLN A 187 24.01 2.42 0.78
C GLN A 187 24.28 3.93 0.70
N LYS A 188 24.67 4.45 -0.47
CA LYS A 188 24.97 5.87 -0.69
C LYS A 188 23.72 6.72 -0.95
N ILE A 189 22.62 6.11 -1.40
CA ILE A 189 21.31 6.74 -1.62
C ILE A 189 20.72 7.15 -0.27
N ASP A 190 20.23 8.36 -0.05
CA ASP A 190 19.62 8.74 1.25
C ASP A 190 18.54 7.73 1.69
N PRO A 191 18.55 7.24 2.95
CA PRO A 191 17.55 6.27 3.41
C PRO A 191 16.11 6.81 3.42
N SER A 192 15.93 8.13 3.26
CA SER A 192 14.66 8.85 3.29
C SER A 192 14.21 9.34 1.91
N ALA A 193 15.03 9.14 0.88
CA ALA A 193 14.68 9.48 -0.50
C ALA A 193 13.50 8.63 -0.98
N ILE A 194 12.48 9.29 -1.53
CA ILE A 194 11.30 8.64 -2.12
C ILE A 194 11.73 7.94 -3.42
N GLY A 195 11.22 6.72 -3.64
CA GLY A 195 11.42 5.95 -4.88
C GLY A 195 10.89 6.70 -6.12
N ARG A 196 11.47 6.40 -7.29
CA ARG A 196 11.09 7.07 -8.53
C ARG A 196 9.72 6.62 -9.00
N ASP A 197 8.94 7.55 -9.55
CA ASP A 197 7.57 7.28 -10.01
C ASP A 197 7.53 6.29 -11.19
N ASP A 198 8.56 6.25 -12.04
CA ASP A 198 8.66 5.32 -13.17
C ASP A 198 8.98 3.88 -12.74
N GLN A 199 9.34 3.67 -11.47
CA GLN A 199 9.70 2.36 -10.90
C GLN A 199 8.70 1.88 -9.85
N ARG A 200 7.64 2.66 -9.60
CA ARG A 200 6.57 2.28 -8.69
C ARG A 200 5.62 1.32 -9.39
N GLU A 201 5.51 0.11 -8.85
CA GLU A 201 4.32 -0.70 -9.06
C GLU A 201 3.20 -0.10 -8.19
N ASP A 202 2.12 0.33 -8.83
CA ASP A 202 0.81 0.55 -8.20
C ASP A 202 0.79 1.42 -6.92
N HIS A 203 1.02 2.74 -7.06
CA HIS A 203 0.78 3.78 -6.03
C HIS A 203 1.51 3.62 -4.67
N GLU A 204 2.30 2.56 -4.47
CA GLU A 204 2.99 2.36 -3.20
C GLU A 204 4.14 3.35 -3.03
N LEU A 205 4.11 4.08 -1.92
CA LEU A 205 5.27 4.86 -1.47
C LEU A 205 6.38 3.90 -1.04
N THR A 206 7.51 3.95 -1.73
CA THR A 206 8.72 3.18 -1.41
C THR A 206 9.89 4.14 -1.13
N TYR A 207 10.91 3.65 -0.43
CA TYR A 207 12.20 4.34 -0.33
C TYR A 207 13.07 3.92 -1.51
N MET A 208 13.70 4.89 -2.19
CA MET A 208 14.58 4.62 -3.34
C MET A 208 15.71 3.64 -2.99
N ARG A 209 16.31 3.75 -1.80
CA ARG A 209 17.31 2.80 -1.31
C ARG A 209 16.76 1.37 -1.21
N SER A 210 15.51 1.22 -0.77
CA SER A 210 14.87 -0.09 -0.64
C SER A 210 14.56 -0.68 -2.02
N ASP A 211 14.12 0.15 -2.96
CA ASP A 211 13.91 -0.27 -4.35
C ASP A 211 15.22 -0.72 -5.00
N CYS A 212 16.33 -0.01 -4.74
CA CYS A 212 17.66 -0.37 -5.21
C CYS A 212 18.03 -1.79 -4.77
N TYR A 213 17.90 -2.08 -3.46
CA TYR A 213 18.16 -3.40 -2.92
C TYR A 213 17.23 -4.47 -3.48
N ARG A 214 15.93 -4.17 -3.59
CA ARG A 214 14.94 -5.11 -4.14
C ARG A 214 15.28 -5.49 -5.57
N ASN A 215 15.60 -4.51 -6.42
CA ASN A 215 15.92 -4.75 -7.82
C ASN A 215 17.24 -5.52 -7.99
N ILE A 216 18.28 -5.16 -7.23
CA ILE A 216 19.55 -5.89 -7.27
C ILE A 216 19.40 -7.31 -6.70
N ALA A 217 18.60 -7.50 -5.63
CA ALA A 217 18.30 -8.82 -5.08
C ALA A 217 17.70 -9.75 -6.14
N ALA A 218 16.71 -9.26 -6.89
CA ALA A 218 16.08 -10.02 -7.96
C ALA A 218 17.05 -10.29 -9.13
N MET A 219 17.81 -9.29 -9.59
CA MET A 219 18.79 -9.48 -10.68
C MET A 219 19.91 -10.47 -10.34
N LEU A 220 20.38 -10.47 -9.09
CA LEU A 220 21.47 -11.34 -8.62
C LEU A 220 20.98 -12.66 -8.02
N ASN A 221 19.66 -12.88 -7.94
CA ASN A 221 19.06 -13.97 -7.16
C ASN A 221 19.62 -14.06 -5.73
N ALA A 222 19.78 -12.91 -5.08
CA ALA A 222 20.44 -12.75 -3.78
C ALA A 222 19.43 -12.33 -2.68
N PRO A 223 18.66 -13.26 -2.11
CA PRO A 223 17.57 -12.95 -1.16
C PRO A 223 18.06 -12.28 0.13
N ALA A 224 19.33 -12.42 0.48
CA ALA A 224 19.92 -11.74 1.63
C ALA A 224 19.91 -10.20 1.50
N LEU A 225 19.95 -9.68 0.27
CA LEU A 225 19.85 -8.24 0.02
C LEU A 225 18.47 -7.67 0.42
N CYS A 226 17.43 -8.49 0.43
CA CYS A 226 16.10 -8.11 0.88
C CYS A 226 16.04 -7.73 2.37
N GLU A 227 17.06 -8.04 3.18
CA GLU A 227 17.09 -7.60 4.58
C GLU A 227 17.22 -6.09 4.75
N ASN A 228 17.75 -5.41 3.72
CA ASN A 228 17.92 -3.96 3.70
C ASN A 228 16.67 -3.22 3.21
N VAL A 229 15.66 -3.94 2.72
CA VAL A 229 14.41 -3.36 2.21
C VAL A 229 13.53 -2.91 3.38
N ARG A 230 13.06 -1.67 3.31
CA ARG A 230 12.17 -1.02 4.27
C ARG A 230 10.89 -0.58 3.58
N SER A 231 9.79 -0.69 4.31
CA SER A 231 8.51 -0.17 3.87
C SER A 231 8.33 1.29 4.24
N ALA A 232 7.76 2.09 3.33
CA ALA A 232 7.23 3.41 3.65
C ALA A 232 5.73 3.38 4.03
N GLY A 233 5.14 2.19 4.16
CA GLY A 233 3.79 1.96 4.63
C GLY A 233 3.69 1.66 6.14
N MET A 234 2.50 1.24 6.57
CA MET A 234 2.20 0.92 7.97
C MET A 234 2.97 -0.30 8.49
N ASP A 235 3.34 -1.23 7.61
CA ASP A 235 4.13 -2.42 7.96
C ASP A 235 5.56 -2.06 8.42
N ARG A 236 6.00 -0.80 8.24
CA ARG A 236 7.17 -0.25 8.92
C ARG A 236 7.11 -0.46 10.44
N LEU A 237 5.92 -0.39 11.04
CA LEU A 237 5.71 -0.62 12.48
C LEU A 237 5.98 -2.07 12.90
N TRP A 238 5.92 -3.00 11.95
CA TRP A 238 6.21 -4.42 12.17
C TRP A 238 7.53 -4.85 11.52
N GLY A 239 8.46 -3.90 11.30
CA GLY A 239 9.79 -4.20 10.78
C GLY A 239 9.84 -4.53 9.29
N SER A 240 8.84 -4.09 8.51
CA SER A 240 8.78 -4.28 7.05
C SER A 240 8.78 -5.75 6.60
N GLN A 241 8.28 -6.67 7.43
CA GLN A 241 8.32 -8.11 7.13
C GLN A 241 7.60 -8.48 5.82
N VAL A 242 6.48 -7.79 5.52
CA VAL A 242 5.72 -8.00 4.28
C VAL A 242 6.55 -7.59 3.07
N THR A 243 7.11 -6.38 3.07
CA THR A 243 7.96 -5.90 1.95
C THR A 243 9.21 -6.77 1.76
N LYS A 244 9.84 -7.22 2.86
CA LYS A 244 10.97 -8.15 2.80
C LYS A 244 10.57 -9.49 2.18
N TRP A 245 9.42 -10.03 2.56
CA TRP A 245 8.90 -11.27 2.02
C TRP A 245 8.55 -11.13 0.53
N ASN A 246 7.90 -10.04 0.13
CA ASN A 246 7.62 -9.71 -1.28
C ASN A 246 8.93 -9.63 -2.10
N CYS A 247 9.95 -8.95 -1.58
CA CYS A 247 11.28 -8.88 -2.21
C CYS A 247 11.88 -10.26 -2.45
N ARG A 248 11.81 -11.18 -1.47
CA ARG A 248 12.38 -12.54 -1.62
C ARG A 248 11.62 -13.39 -2.64
N ARG A 249 10.34 -13.11 -2.89
CA ARG A 249 9.52 -13.80 -3.90
C ARG A 249 9.62 -13.19 -5.29
N GLN A 250 10.15 -11.98 -5.41
CA GLN A 250 10.35 -11.34 -6.69
C GLN A 250 11.48 -12.04 -7.45
N HIS A 251 11.11 -12.80 -8.49
CA HIS A 251 12.07 -13.59 -9.28
C HIS A 251 12.66 -12.84 -10.48
N TYR A 252 12.14 -11.66 -10.80
CA TYR A 252 12.62 -10.87 -11.93
C TYR A 252 12.39 -9.37 -11.72
N THR A 253 13.22 -8.56 -12.39
CA THR A 253 12.98 -7.14 -12.63
C THR A 253 12.98 -6.94 -14.13
N TRP A 254 12.12 -6.09 -14.67
CA TRP A 254 12.19 -5.72 -16.08
C TRP A 254 13.05 -4.46 -16.24
N GLY A 255 14.01 -4.51 -17.16
CA GLY A 255 14.76 -3.34 -17.61
C GLY A 255 16.03 -3.01 -16.82
N THR A 256 16.53 -1.81 -17.09
CA THR A 256 17.64 -1.15 -16.40
C THR A 256 17.14 0.19 -15.87
N ALA A 257 17.81 0.78 -14.89
CA ALA A 257 17.52 2.14 -14.48
C ALA A 257 18.04 3.11 -15.57
N TRP A 258 17.15 3.89 -16.19
CA TRP A 258 17.53 4.92 -17.15
C TRP A 258 17.41 6.31 -16.54
N PRO A 259 18.37 7.21 -16.78
CA PRO A 259 18.10 8.64 -16.65
C PRO A 259 17.06 9.04 -17.72
N ALA A 260 16.31 10.12 -17.49
CA ALA A 260 15.34 10.59 -18.47
C ALA A 260 15.98 10.96 -19.82
N ASP A 261 17.23 11.45 -19.78
CA ASP A 261 18.07 11.74 -20.94
C ASP A 261 19.54 11.88 -20.51
N GLY A 262 20.43 12.05 -21.49
CA GLY A 262 21.86 12.24 -21.26
C GLY A 262 22.21 13.53 -20.49
N GLN A 263 21.44 14.62 -20.63
CA GLN A 263 21.68 15.85 -19.86
C GLN A 263 21.40 15.66 -18.38
N ASN A 264 20.31 14.97 -18.05
CA ASN A 264 19.96 14.62 -16.69
C ASN A 264 21.02 13.69 -16.08
N PHE A 265 21.60 12.77 -16.86
CA PHE A 265 22.72 11.96 -16.40
C PHE A 265 23.98 12.79 -16.10
N VAL A 266 24.32 13.76 -16.95
CA VAL A 266 25.43 14.68 -16.67
C VAL A 266 25.18 15.48 -15.40
N LYS A 267 23.95 15.99 -15.17
CA LYS A 267 23.58 16.68 -13.93
C LYS A 267 23.72 15.78 -12.70
N MET A 268 23.32 14.50 -12.82
CA MET A 268 23.50 13.49 -11.77
C MET A 268 24.99 13.28 -11.45
N MET A 269 25.85 13.16 -12.47
CA MET A 269 27.31 13.07 -12.29
C MET A 269 27.88 14.32 -11.61
N GLN A 270 27.51 15.52 -12.07
CA GLN A 270 27.96 16.77 -11.45
C GLN A 270 27.52 16.87 -9.99
N ALA A 271 26.31 16.40 -9.66
CA ALA A 271 25.77 16.42 -8.30
C ALA A 271 26.56 15.54 -7.31
N VAL A 272 27.32 14.56 -7.81
CA VAL A 272 28.20 13.71 -6.98
C VAL A 272 29.68 14.11 -7.05
N GLY A 273 30.00 15.22 -7.72
CA GLY A 273 31.35 15.81 -7.72
C GLY A 273 32.17 15.57 -8.99
N TYR A 274 31.59 15.01 -10.06
CA TYR A 274 32.28 14.95 -11.34
C TYR A 274 32.45 16.36 -11.93
N GLY A 275 33.69 16.84 -11.96
CA GLY A 275 34.03 18.14 -12.54
C GLY A 275 33.99 18.15 -14.07
N GLU A 276 33.85 19.33 -14.66
CA GLU A 276 33.80 19.52 -16.12
C GLU A 276 35.00 18.91 -16.85
N LYS A 277 36.18 18.94 -16.23
CA LYS A 277 37.39 18.34 -16.82
C LYS A 277 37.24 16.82 -17.01
N HIS A 278 36.77 16.11 -15.98
CA HIS A 278 36.60 14.66 -16.06
C HIS A 278 35.50 14.31 -17.07
N LEU A 279 34.44 15.11 -17.10
CA LEU A 279 33.38 14.97 -18.08
C LEU A 279 33.91 15.18 -19.52
N ALA A 280 34.71 16.23 -19.75
CA ALA A 280 35.33 16.49 -21.05
C ALA A 280 36.25 15.34 -21.53
N GLU A 281 37.01 14.72 -20.62
CA GLU A 281 37.87 13.56 -20.93
C GLU A 281 37.06 12.36 -21.46
N VAL A 282 35.83 12.14 -20.96
CA VAL A 282 34.92 11.10 -21.45
C VAL A 282 34.41 11.44 -22.87
N VAL A 283 34.11 12.72 -23.13
CA VAL A 283 33.62 13.18 -24.45
C VAL A 283 34.70 13.16 -25.51
N ASP A 284 35.95 13.47 -25.16
CA ASP A 284 37.06 13.52 -26.10
C ASP A 284 37.54 12.14 -26.57
N ASN A 285 37.01 11.05 -25.98
CA ASN A 285 37.33 9.69 -26.38
C ASN A 285 36.88 9.44 -27.85
N PRO A 286 37.81 9.07 -28.76
CA PRO A 286 37.55 8.96 -30.18
C PRO A 286 36.46 7.94 -30.53
N ASN A 287 36.18 6.97 -29.65
CA ASN A 287 35.12 5.98 -29.85
C ASN A 287 33.71 6.59 -29.75
N TYR A 288 33.56 7.77 -29.14
CA TYR A 288 32.25 8.39 -28.88
C TYR A 288 32.04 9.75 -29.54
N LYS A 289 33.03 10.25 -30.30
CA LYS A 289 32.96 11.57 -30.98
C LYS A 289 31.79 11.76 -31.97
N THR A 290 31.13 10.67 -32.38
CA THR A 290 30.02 10.71 -33.34
C THR A 290 28.64 10.92 -32.71
N TYR A 291 28.53 10.86 -31.37
CA TYR A 291 27.24 11.04 -30.67
C TYR A 291 27.06 12.48 -30.19
N PRO A 292 25.81 12.97 -30.05
CA PRO A 292 25.53 14.22 -29.35
C PRO A 292 26.19 14.19 -27.97
N THR A 293 26.86 15.29 -27.56
CA THR A 293 27.66 15.33 -26.32
C THR A 293 26.88 14.89 -25.08
N THR A 294 25.56 15.05 -25.08
CA THR A 294 24.68 14.62 -24.00
C THR A 294 24.49 13.11 -23.97
N ASP A 295 24.40 12.46 -25.13
CA ASP A 295 24.20 11.02 -25.25
C ASP A 295 25.53 10.24 -25.13
N VAL A 296 26.66 10.91 -25.36
CA VAL A 296 28.00 10.33 -25.19
C VAL A 296 28.19 9.73 -23.80
N TYR A 297 27.80 10.45 -22.74
CA TYR A 297 27.99 9.98 -21.37
C TYR A 297 27.14 8.75 -21.05
N TRP A 298 25.89 8.75 -21.48
CA TRP A 298 25.02 7.61 -21.27
C TRP A 298 25.48 6.41 -22.10
N ASN A 299 25.89 6.61 -23.35
CA ASN A 299 26.42 5.54 -24.19
C ASN A 299 27.72 4.96 -23.60
N TYR A 300 28.62 5.81 -23.10
CA TYR A 300 29.82 5.38 -22.39
C TYR A 300 29.48 4.59 -21.12
N PHE A 301 28.56 5.09 -20.30
CA PHE A 301 28.10 4.40 -19.11
C PHE A 301 27.44 3.05 -19.43
N SER A 302 26.57 3.01 -20.44
CA SER A 302 25.89 1.79 -20.89
C SER A 302 26.88 0.77 -21.45
N TYR A 303 27.90 1.24 -22.18
CA TYR A 303 29.02 0.42 -22.63
C TYR A 303 29.77 -0.19 -21.43
N LEU A 304 30.13 0.63 -20.44
CA LEU A 304 30.78 0.15 -19.21
C LEU A 304 29.92 -0.86 -18.43
N ALA A 305 28.60 -0.68 -18.41
CA ALA A 305 27.67 -1.54 -17.68
C ALA A 305 27.44 -2.89 -18.37
N ASN A 306 27.33 -2.90 -19.71
CA ASN A 306 26.86 -4.06 -20.47
C ASN A 306 27.98 -4.85 -21.16
N GLU A 307 28.97 -4.17 -21.72
CA GLU A 307 29.96 -4.79 -22.60
C GLU A 307 31.31 -4.98 -21.90
N ASP A 308 31.61 -4.14 -20.92
CA ASP A 308 32.96 -4.04 -20.41
C ASP A 308 33.19 -4.79 -19.08
N LYS A 309 33.86 -5.94 -19.13
CA LYS A 309 34.41 -6.64 -17.94
C LYS A 309 35.88 -6.28 -17.68
N THR A 310 36.37 -5.13 -18.14
CA THR A 310 37.78 -4.73 -18.05
C THR A 310 38.10 -3.83 -16.84
N ALA A 311 39.34 -3.34 -16.81
CA ALA A 311 39.86 -2.39 -15.84
C ALA A 311 39.07 -1.06 -15.80
N ALA A 312 38.49 -0.61 -16.92
CA ALA A 312 37.77 0.66 -16.96
C ALA A 312 36.49 0.63 -16.10
N ARG A 313 35.74 -0.48 -16.13
CA ARG A 313 34.59 -0.70 -15.23
C ARG A 313 35.01 -0.68 -13.76
N ASN A 314 36.11 -1.33 -13.41
CA ASN A 314 36.60 -1.38 -12.03
C ASN A 314 37.10 -0.01 -11.56
N ASP A 315 37.78 0.75 -12.41
CA ASP A 315 38.24 2.11 -12.09
C ASP A 315 37.05 3.06 -11.88
N PHE A 316 36.05 2.98 -12.76
CA PHE A 316 34.80 3.73 -12.60
C PHE A 316 34.10 3.39 -11.27
N LEU A 317 33.92 2.11 -10.95
CA LEU A 317 33.29 1.69 -9.70
C LEU A 317 34.12 2.06 -8.46
N ALA A 318 35.44 1.98 -8.54
CA ALA A 318 36.34 2.41 -7.46
C ALA A 318 36.17 3.92 -7.20
N HIS A 319 36.10 4.72 -8.26
CA HIS A 319 35.82 6.15 -8.16
C HIS A 319 34.45 6.42 -7.54
N VAL A 320 33.38 5.82 -8.07
CA VAL A 320 32.01 5.99 -7.53
C VAL A 320 31.93 5.56 -6.06
N THR A 321 32.64 4.50 -5.69
CA THR A 321 32.68 4.02 -4.30
C THR A 321 33.39 5.01 -3.37
N ALA A 322 34.36 5.77 -3.88
CA ALA A 322 35.07 6.80 -3.14
C ALA A 322 34.28 8.12 -3.00
N LEU A 323 33.26 8.36 -3.82
CA LEU A 323 32.41 9.55 -3.73
C LEU A 323 31.53 9.52 -2.48
N ASN A 324 31.44 10.64 -1.76
CA ASN A 324 30.62 10.78 -0.54
C ASN A 324 29.23 11.37 -0.81
#